data_AF-A0A2M7KKE1-F1
#
_entry.id   AF-A0A2M7KKE1-F1
#
_cell.length_a   1.000
_cell.length_b   1.000
_cell.length_c   1.000
_cell.angle_alpha   90.00
_cell.angle_beta   90.00
_cell.angle_gamma   90.00
#
_symmetry.space_group_name_H-M   'P 1'
#
loop_
_entity.id
_entity.type
_entity.pdbx_description
1 polymer ?
#
loop_
_entity_poly.entity_id
_entity_poly.type
_entity_poly.pdbx_seq_one_letter_code
_entity_poly.pdbx_strand_id
1 'polypeptide(L)'
;MLLWMPSGRLPREHTRFPCGNTMAEPSQATLAKQSREQAKRTIAQAFRAEFPTDTVDVSDGYQDNLHVVVVSRRFDGLSESDKQDLVWQLIDESDLTEDGKSLISLVMPLSPSELK
;
A
#
# COMPACT_ATOMS: atom_id res chain seq x y z
N MET A 1 73.38 -24.55 5.40
CA MET A 1 73.04 -23.66 4.27
C MET A 1 71.99 -22.68 4.81
N LEU A 2 72.44 -21.49 5.24
CA LEU A 2 71.58 -20.39 5.71
C LEU A 2 71.14 -19.53 4.51
N LEU A 3 69.92 -18.99 4.55
CA LEU A 3 69.55 -17.56 4.46
C LEU A 3 68.01 -17.49 4.29
N TRP A 4 67.22 -16.93 5.23
CA TRP A 4 67.03 -15.49 5.56
C TRP A 4 66.18 -14.74 4.51
N MET A 5 64.98 -14.27 4.91
CA MET A 5 64.04 -13.42 4.17
C MET A 5 64.51 -11.95 4.08
N PRO A 6 63.98 -11.08 3.20
CA PRO A 6 62.99 -10.11 3.72
C PRO A 6 61.93 -9.57 2.72
N SER A 7 60.73 -9.35 3.27
CA SER A 7 59.96 -8.09 3.23
C SER A 7 59.88 -7.30 1.90
N GLY A 8 58.80 -7.51 1.15
CA GLY A 8 58.29 -6.56 0.16
C GLY A 8 57.17 -5.70 0.76
N ARG A 9 57.53 -4.53 1.27
CA ARG A 9 56.63 -3.46 1.72
C ARG A 9 56.15 -2.70 0.48
N LEU A 10 54.87 -2.80 0.11
CA LEU A 10 54.26 -1.91 -0.89
C LEU A 10 53.55 -0.72 -0.21
N PRO A 11 53.56 0.46 -0.85
CA PRO A 11 53.29 1.73 -0.21
C PRO A 11 51.81 1.97 0.09
N ARG A 12 51.59 2.74 1.17
CA ARG A 12 50.34 3.45 1.42
C ARG A 12 50.17 4.51 0.36
N GLU A 13 49.18 4.34 -0.51
CA GLU A 13 48.71 5.42 -1.36
C GLU A 13 47.28 5.79 -0.97
N HIS A 14 47.16 7.06 -0.64
CA HIS A 14 45.95 7.81 -0.39
C HIS A 14 45.00 7.69 -1.59
N THR A 15 43.86 7.05 -1.40
CA THR A 15 42.61 7.46 -2.05
C THR A 15 41.66 7.95 -0.98
N ARG A 16 41.71 9.27 -0.74
CA ARG A 16 40.52 10.00 -0.30
C ARG A 16 39.48 9.79 -1.40
N PHE A 17 38.52 8.90 -1.18
CA PHE A 17 37.27 8.95 -1.93
C PHE A 17 36.42 10.09 -1.35
N PRO A 18 36.12 11.14 -2.12
CA PRO A 18 35.14 12.13 -1.70
C PRO A 18 33.74 11.54 -1.85
N CYS A 19 32.88 11.80 -0.85
CA CYS A 19 31.41 11.76 -0.90
C CYS A 19 30.77 10.72 -1.82
N GLY A 20 30.48 9.54 -1.28
CA GLY A 20 29.27 8.83 -1.66
C GLY A 20 28.16 9.24 -0.70
N ASN A 21 27.23 10.10 -1.13
CA ASN A 21 25.95 10.20 -0.44
C ASN A 21 25.41 8.78 -0.35
N THR A 22 25.35 8.22 0.86
CA THR A 22 24.61 6.99 1.12
C THR A 22 23.15 7.31 0.81
N MET A 23 22.71 7.07 -0.42
CA MET A 23 21.30 6.97 -0.72
C MET A 23 20.85 5.75 0.08
N ALA A 24 20.27 6.00 1.26
CA ALA A 24 19.71 4.96 2.08
C ALA A 24 18.66 4.24 1.21
N GLU A 25 18.93 2.98 0.85
CA GLU A 25 17.92 2.15 0.23
C GLU A 25 16.71 2.14 1.17
N PRO A 26 15.50 2.41 0.65
CA PRO A 26 14.32 2.39 1.48
C PRO A 26 14.19 1.00 2.09
N SER A 27 14.07 0.95 3.42
CA SER A 27 13.80 -0.30 4.12
C SER A 27 12.52 -0.93 3.57
N GLN A 28 12.43 -2.25 3.58
CA GLN A 28 11.24 -2.97 3.08
C GLN A 28 9.93 -2.48 3.75
N ALA A 29 9.99 -2.07 5.02
CA ALA A 29 8.87 -1.46 5.73
C ALA A 29 8.40 -0.12 5.12
N THR A 30 9.32 0.67 4.56
CA THR A 30 9.00 1.95 3.90
C THR A 30 8.29 1.71 2.57
N LEU A 31 8.74 0.71 1.80
CA LEU A 31 8.11 0.33 0.53
C LEU A 31 6.70 -0.21 0.75
N ALA A 32 6.51 -1.11 1.73
CA ALA A 32 5.19 -1.64 2.07
C ALA A 32 4.21 -0.52 2.47
N LYS A 33 4.67 0.44 3.28
CA LYS A 33 3.88 1.61 3.65
C LYS A 33 3.49 2.46 2.44
N GLN A 34 4.41 2.71 1.52
CA GLN A 34 4.14 3.48 0.30
C GLN A 34 3.11 2.78 -0.60
N SER A 35 3.25 1.47 -0.81
CA SER A 35 2.30 0.68 -1.60
C SER A 35 0.90 0.72 -0.99
N ARG A 36 0.79 0.65 0.34
CA ARG A 36 -0.50 0.76 1.04
C ARG A 36 -1.14 2.13 0.87
N GLU A 37 -0.38 3.20 1.06
CA GLU A 37 -0.91 4.57 0.86
C GLU A 37 -1.34 4.79 -0.58
N GLN A 38 -0.64 4.19 -1.55
CA GLN A 38 -1.07 4.20 -2.94
C GLN A 38 -2.38 3.43 -3.13
N ALA A 39 -2.50 2.22 -2.57
CA ALA A 39 -3.71 1.42 -2.65
C ALA A 39 -4.93 2.16 -2.09
N LYS A 40 -4.80 2.79 -0.91
CA LYS A 40 -5.87 3.62 -0.32
C LYS A 40 -6.33 4.73 -1.24
N ARG A 41 -5.39 5.43 -1.88
CA ARG A 41 -5.71 6.54 -2.79
C ARG A 41 -6.45 6.05 -4.01
N THR A 42 -5.99 4.95 -4.61
CA THR A 42 -6.63 4.34 -5.78
C THR A 42 -8.06 3.90 -5.43
N ILE A 43 -8.25 3.19 -4.32
CA ILE A 43 -9.58 2.79 -3.84
C ILE A 43 -10.44 4.04 -3.60
N ALA A 44 -9.98 4.99 -2.78
CA ALA A 44 -10.75 6.19 -2.47
C ALA A 44 -11.16 6.97 -3.74
N GLN A 45 -10.28 7.03 -4.74
CA GLN A 45 -10.58 7.66 -6.03
C GLN A 45 -11.63 6.90 -6.84
N ALA A 46 -11.53 5.56 -6.94
CA ALA A 46 -12.52 4.74 -7.64
C ALA A 46 -13.91 4.88 -7.03
N PHE A 47 -14.00 4.79 -5.70
CA PHE A 47 -15.27 4.95 -4.99
C PHE A 47 -15.81 6.38 -5.07
N ARG A 48 -14.95 7.40 -5.02
CA ARG A 48 -15.38 8.80 -5.20
C ARG A 48 -15.90 9.09 -6.62
N ALA A 49 -15.41 8.35 -7.63
CA ALA A 49 -15.91 8.48 -9.00
C ALA A 49 -17.33 7.92 -9.12
N GLU A 50 -17.60 6.75 -8.52
CA GLU A 50 -18.91 6.11 -8.57
C GLU A 50 -19.93 6.73 -7.59
N PHE A 51 -19.44 7.22 -6.45
CA PHE A 51 -20.22 7.75 -5.35
C PHE A 51 -19.78 9.17 -4.97
N PRO A 52 -20.00 10.18 -5.84
CA PRO A 52 -19.44 11.52 -5.69
C PRO A 52 -19.99 12.30 -4.49
N THR A 53 -21.21 12.00 -4.06
CA THR A 53 -21.93 12.73 -2.99
C THR A 53 -22.12 11.92 -1.72
N ASP A 54 -21.74 10.64 -1.75
CA ASP A 54 -21.97 9.71 -0.65
C ASP A 54 -20.77 9.64 0.30
N THR A 55 -20.93 8.94 1.41
CA THR A 55 -19.85 8.81 2.39
C THR A 55 -18.99 7.61 2.04
N VAL A 56 -17.71 7.86 1.76
CA VAL A 56 -16.70 6.83 1.53
C VAL A 56 -15.58 7.04 2.54
N ASP A 57 -15.29 6.03 3.34
CA ASP A 57 -14.13 5.97 4.23
C ASP A 57 -13.23 4.80 3.84
N VAL A 58 -11.94 5.08 3.70
CA VAL A 58 -10.90 4.07 3.47
C VAL A 58 -9.83 4.27 4.54
N SER A 59 -9.81 3.37 5.51
CA SER A 59 -9.00 3.50 6.71
C SER A 59 -8.08 2.29 6.92
N ASP A 60 -7.01 2.51 7.70
CA ASP A 60 -6.19 1.40 8.19
C ASP A 60 -6.98 0.62 9.24
N GLY A 61 -7.20 -0.66 8.97
CA GLY A 61 -7.73 -1.65 9.88
C GLY A 61 -6.67 -2.29 10.77
N TYR A 62 -7.03 -3.45 11.33
CA TYR A 62 -6.13 -4.22 12.18
C TYR A 62 -4.97 -4.80 11.35
N GLN A 63 -3.75 -4.77 11.91
CA GLN A 63 -2.54 -5.32 11.28
C GLN A 63 -2.28 -4.78 9.86
N ASP A 64 -2.43 -3.46 9.67
CA ASP A 64 -2.09 -2.79 8.42
C ASP A 64 -2.98 -3.16 7.21
N ASN A 65 -4.06 -3.90 7.43
CA ASN A 65 -5.07 -4.16 6.41
C ASN A 65 -5.92 -2.90 6.13
N LEU A 66 -6.60 -2.87 5.00
CA LEU A 66 -7.48 -1.80 4.59
C LEU A 66 -8.93 -2.16 4.86
N HIS A 67 -9.63 -1.23 5.50
CA HIS A 67 -11.07 -1.29 5.69
C HIS A 67 -11.73 -0.25 4.79
N VAL A 68 -12.76 -0.68 4.07
CA VAL A 68 -13.53 0.18 3.16
C VAL A 68 -14.97 0.22 3.66
N VAL A 69 -15.46 1.43 3.94
CA VAL A 69 -16.84 1.68 4.34
C VAL A 69 -17.47 2.63 3.35
N VAL A 70 -18.62 2.24 2.80
CA VAL A 70 -19.35 3.04 1.82
C VAL A 70 -20.78 3.14 2.28
N VAL A 71 -21.26 4.36 2.45
CA VAL A 71 -22.64 4.63 2.82
C VAL A 71 -23.33 5.34 1.66
N SER A 72 -24.18 4.62 0.92
CA SER A 72 -24.88 5.13 -0.26
C SER A 72 -26.34 4.71 -0.29
N ARG A 73 -27.22 5.60 -0.77
CA ARG A 73 -28.63 5.26 -1.07
C ARG A 73 -28.77 4.27 -2.22
N ARG A 74 -27.73 4.08 -3.04
CA ARG A 74 -27.73 3.07 -4.11
C ARG A 74 -27.83 1.64 -3.58
N PHE A 75 -27.52 1.44 -2.29
CA PHE A 75 -27.66 0.17 -1.62
C PHE A 75 -29.07 -0.07 -1.04
N ASP A 76 -29.95 0.93 -1.07
CA ASP A 76 -31.32 0.75 -0.58
C ASP A 76 -32.07 -0.29 -1.43
N GLY A 77 -32.63 -1.31 -0.77
CA GLY A 77 -33.40 -2.37 -1.41
C GLY A 77 -32.57 -3.47 -2.08
N LEU A 78 -31.23 -3.37 -2.08
CA LEU A 78 -30.35 -4.45 -2.52
C LEU A 78 -30.15 -5.50 -1.41
N SER A 79 -29.95 -6.76 -1.81
CA SER A 79 -29.52 -7.79 -0.87
C SER A 79 -28.08 -7.56 -0.43
N GLU A 80 -27.68 -8.13 0.70
CA GLU A 80 -26.29 -8.01 1.19
C GLU A 80 -25.28 -8.59 0.18
N SER A 81 -25.63 -9.66 -0.54
CA SER A 81 -24.81 -10.22 -1.62
C SER A 81 -24.64 -9.22 -2.77
N ASP A 82 -25.73 -8.63 -3.25
CA ASP A 82 -25.68 -7.69 -4.37
C ASP A 82 -24.85 -6.44 -4.02
N LYS A 83 -24.95 -5.98 -2.76
CA LYS A 83 -24.13 -4.88 -2.26
C LYS A 83 -22.65 -5.23 -2.30
N GLN A 84 -22.28 -6.43 -1.81
CA GLN A 84 -20.89 -6.89 -1.83
C GLN A 84 -20.38 -7.05 -3.26
N ASP A 85 -21.15 -7.67 -4.14
CA ASP A 85 -20.77 -7.88 -5.54
C ASP A 85 -20.51 -6.57 -6.26
N LEU A 86 -21.39 -5.56 -6.08
CA LEU A 86 -21.20 -4.23 -6.64
C LEU A 86 -19.90 -3.59 -6.15
N VAL A 87 -19.64 -3.66 -4.83
CA VAL A 87 -18.44 -3.05 -4.27
C VAL A 87 -17.16 -3.76 -4.72
N TRP A 88 -17.15 -5.09 -4.77
CA TRP A 88 -16.02 -5.85 -5.29
C TRP A 88 -15.79 -5.61 -6.78
N GLN A 89 -16.85 -5.48 -7.57
CA GLN A 89 -16.75 -5.10 -8.98
C GLN A 89 -16.03 -3.74 -9.14
N LEU A 90 -16.37 -2.74 -8.32
CA LEU A 90 -15.68 -1.43 -8.36
C LEU A 90 -14.20 -1.52 -7.97
N ILE A 91 -13.86 -2.40 -7.03
CA ILE A 91 -12.47 -2.66 -6.65
C ILE A 91 -11.74 -3.34 -7.82
N ASP A 92 -12.37 -4.29 -8.49
CA ASP A 92 -11.79 -5.01 -9.63
C ASP A 92 -11.63 -4.14 -10.88
N GLU A 93 -12.52 -3.17 -11.09
CA GLU A 93 -12.44 -2.18 -12.16
C GLU A 93 -11.44 -1.05 -11.87
N SER A 94 -10.93 -0.96 -10.64
CA SER A 94 -9.94 0.04 -10.26
C SER A 94 -8.52 -0.36 -10.68
N ASP A 95 -7.60 0.62 -10.74
CA ASP A 95 -6.18 0.40 -11.06
C ASP A 95 -5.38 -0.27 -9.92
N LEU A 96 -6.04 -1.03 -9.05
CA LEU A 96 -5.40 -1.70 -7.93
C LEU A 96 -4.66 -2.96 -8.42
N THR A 97 -3.42 -3.14 -7.96
CA THR A 97 -2.71 -4.40 -8.17
C THR A 97 -3.30 -5.50 -7.28
N GLU A 98 -3.09 -6.75 -7.66
CA GLU A 98 -3.54 -7.92 -6.87
C GLU A 98 -2.99 -7.89 -5.43
N ASP A 99 -1.73 -7.47 -5.23
CA ASP A 99 -1.16 -7.25 -3.91
C ASP A 99 -1.95 -6.20 -3.12
N GLY A 100 -2.36 -5.11 -3.77
CA GLY A 100 -3.18 -4.06 -3.16
C GLY A 100 -4.58 -4.56 -2.78
N LYS A 101 -5.19 -5.41 -3.62
CA LYS A 101 -6.49 -6.05 -3.32
C LYS A 101 -6.38 -6.97 -2.11
N SER A 102 -5.28 -7.71 -1.97
CA SER A 102 -5.04 -8.61 -0.83
C SER A 102 -4.95 -7.89 0.51
N LEU A 103 -4.67 -6.58 0.52
CA LEU A 103 -4.66 -5.77 1.73
C LEU A 103 -6.06 -5.46 2.25
N ILE A 104 -7.10 -5.59 1.42
CA ILE A 104 -8.47 -5.27 1.81
C ILE A 104 -9.02 -6.43 2.64
N SER A 105 -9.18 -6.22 3.95
CA SER A 105 -9.69 -7.25 4.85
C SER A 105 -11.16 -7.09 5.20
N LEU A 106 -11.74 -5.91 4.97
CA LEU A 106 -13.12 -5.61 5.31
C LEU A 106 -13.73 -4.61 4.34
N VAL A 107 -14.93 -4.95 3.86
CA VAL A 107 -15.74 -4.11 2.99
C VAL A 107 -17.16 -4.05 3.57
N MET A 108 -17.62 -2.84 3.91
CA MET A 108 -18.93 -2.60 4.50
C MET A 108 -19.75 -1.64 3.62
N PRO A 109 -20.56 -2.16 2.69
CA PRO A 109 -21.56 -1.39 1.97
C PRO A 109 -22.82 -1.24 2.83
N LEU A 110 -23.13 -0.01 3.21
CA LEU A 110 -24.25 0.31 4.10
C LEU A 110 -25.20 1.28 3.42
N SER A 111 -26.50 1.06 3.55
CA SER A 111 -27.45 2.12 3.20
C SER A 111 -27.63 3.09 4.37
N PRO A 112 -27.98 4.37 4.13
CA PRO A 112 -28.32 5.30 5.20
C PRO A 112 -29.47 4.79 6.08
N SER A 113 -30.35 3.94 5.55
CA SER A 113 -31.46 3.31 6.27
C SER A 113 -31.01 2.24 7.27
N GLU A 114 -29.79 1.70 7.14
CA GLU A 114 -29.19 0.71 8.05
C GLU A 114 -28.45 1.35 9.23
N LEU A 115 -28.11 2.63 9.11
CA LEU A 115 -27.47 3.40 10.17
C LEU A 115 -28.54 3.86 11.19
N LYS A 116 -28.43 3.37 12.42
CA LYS A 116 -29.31 3.73 13.55
C LYS A 116 -28.66 4.72 14.48
#